data_AF-S2JQI1-F1
#
_entry.id   AF-S2JQI1-F1
#
_cell.length_a   1.000
_cell.length_b   1.000
_cell.length_c   1.000
_cell.angle_alpha   90.00
_cell.angle_beta   90.00
_cell.angle_gamma   90.00
#
_symmetry.space_group_name_H-M   'P 1'
#
loop_
_entity.id
_entity.type
_entity.pdbx_description
1 polymer ?
#
loop_
_entity_poly.entity_id
_entity_poly.type
_entity_poly.pdbx_seq_one_letter_code
_entity_poly.pdbx_strand_id
1 'polypeptide(L)'
;MTKEAKLGEYLLRLRIYTSTKYIQNRIEKEVGQKSQATDGLSMKQVVGHFNPLPDKNCGFRALALAITGNQEQYKLLKAKVIAILNKKNVFYLV
;
A
#
# COMPACT_ATOMS: atom_id res chain seq x y z
N MET A 1 39.53 28.72 8.52
CA MET A 1 39.02 27.45 7.93
C MET A 1 40.07 26.88 6.99
N THR A 2 40.46 25.63 7.18
CA THR A 2 41.40 24.92 6.29
C THR A 2 40.71 24.51 4.99
N LYS A 3 41.50 24.32 3.91
CA LYS A 3 40.97 23.90 2.60
C LYS A 3 40.21 22.56 2.68
N GLU A 4 40.65 21.67 3.55
CA GLU A 4 40.03 20.37 3.81
C GLU A 4 38.65 20.51 4.47
N ALA A 5 38.47 21.44 5.41
CA ALA A 5 37.18 21.69 6.04
C ALA A 5 36.14 22.19 5.02
N LYS A 6 36.54 23.07 4.09
CA LYS A 6 35.66 23.55 3.01
C LYS A 6 35.29 22.43 2.03
N LEU A 7 36.24 21.55 1.71
CA LEU A 7 35.99 20.39 0.85
C LEU A 7 35.01 19.40 1.52
N GLY A 8 35.19 19.12 2.81
CA GLY A 8 34.28 18.26 3.58
C GLY A 8 32.85 18.78 3.62
N GLU A 9 32.68 20.09 3.84
CA GLU A 9 31.35 20.72 3.84
C GLU A 9 30.67 20.67 2.47
N TYR A 10 31.44 20.90 1.40
CA TYR A 10 30.94 20.80 0.02
C TYR A 10 30.44 19.39 -0.31
N LEU A 11 31.21 18.36 0.03
CA LEU A 11 30.85 16.97 -0.21
C LEU A 11 29.61 16.55 0.60
N LEU A 12 29.49 17.02 1.85
CA LEU A 12 28.31 16.76 2.66
C LEU A 12 27.05 17.38 2.04
N ARG A 13 27.13 18.64 1.59
CA ARG A 13 26.02 19.32 0.91
C ARG A 13 25.62 18.61 -0.39
N LEU A 14 26.60 18.18 -1.18
CA LEU A 14 26.36 17.44 -2.42
C LEU A 14 25.62 16.11 -2.15
N ARG A 15 26.04 15.37 -1.12
CA ARG A 15 25.43 14.10 -0.71
C ARG A 15 23.99 14.28 -0.24
N ILE A 16 23.73 15.33 0.53
CA ILE A 16 22.37 15.67 0.99
C ILE A 16 21.50 16.00 -0.22
N TYR A 17 21.96 16.88 -1.11
CA TYR A 17 21.21 17.28 -2.31
C TYR A 17 20.86 16.10 -3.22
N THR A 18 21.81 15.19 -3.47
CA THR A 18 21.54 14.01 -4.30
C THR A 18 20.54 13.07 -3.65
N SER A 19 20.62 12.93 -2.33
CA SER A 19 19.70 12.06 -1.57
C SER A 19 18.29 12.64 -1.54
N THR A 20 18.14 13.94 -1.32
CA THR A 20 16.83 14.60 -1.31
C THR A 20 16.19 14.58 -2.69
N LYS A 21 16.95 14.83 -3.76
CA LYS A 21 16.47 14.75 -5.13
C LYS A 21 16.03 13.33 -5.52
N TYR A 22 16.76 12.30 -5.09
CA TYR A 22 16.36 10.91 -5.30
C TYR A 22 15.06 10.56 -4.59
N ILE A 23 14.91 10.97 -3.32
CA ILE A 23 13.70 10.75 -2.53
C ILE A 23 12.51 11.46 -3.18
N GLN A 24 12.70 12.71 -3.61
CA GLN A 24 11.66 13.50 -4.25
C GLN A 24 11.19 12.88 -5.57
N ASN A 25 12.13 12.47 -6.44
CA ASN A 25 11.79 11.75 -7.68
C ASN A 25 11.03 10.45 -7.43
N ARG A 26 11.35 9.73 -6.35
CA ARG A 26 10.65 8.50 -5.97
C ARG A 26 9.23 8.77 -5.50
N ILE A 27 9.04 9.79 -4.66
CA ILE A 27 7.72 10.24 -4.22
C ILE A 27 6.89 10.70 -5.42
N GLU A 28 7.44 11.52 -6.31
CA GLU A 28 6.78 11.97 -7.53
C GLU A 28 6.39 10.82 -8.44
N LYS A 29 7.24 9.78 -8.55
CA LYS A 29 6.91 8.56 -9.30
C LYS A 29 5.81 7.74 -8.62
N GLU A 30 5.83 7.59 -7.30
CA GLU A 30 4.80 6.89 -6.54
C GLU A 30 3.45 7.64 -6.54
N VAL A 31 3.48 8.98 -6.56
CA VAL A 31 2.29 9.84 -6.71
C VAL A 31 1.79 9.85 -8.16
N GLY A 32 2.69 9.91 -9.15
CA GLY A 32 2.35 9.86 -10.57
C GLY A 32 1.81 8.50 -11.01
N GLN A 33 2.28 7.40 -10.41
CA GLN A 33 1.70 6.07 -10.61
C GLN A 33 0.31 5.91 -9.97
N LYS A 34 -0.06 6.77 -9.00
CA LYS A 34 -1.43 6.81 -8.46
C LYS A 34 -2.42 7.56 -9.35
N SER A 35 -1.95 8.38 -10.31
CA SER A 35 -2.82 9.20 -11.17
C SER A 35 -3.03 8.62 -12.57
N GLN A 36 -2.29 7.58 -12.97
CA GLN A 36 -2.53 6.87 -14.23
C GLN A 36 -3.34 5.59 -13.99
N ALA A 37 -4.52 5.55 -14.62
CA ALA A 37 -5.53 4.48 -14.65
C ALA A 37 -6.43 4.36 -13.41
N THR A 38 -7.33 5.33 -13.24
CA THR A 38 -8.62 5.04 -12.61
C THR A 38 -9.74 5.65 -13.45
N ASP A 39 -10.23 4.89 -14.44
CA ASP A 39 -11.38 5.22 -15.30
C ASP A 39 -12.68 5.36 -14.46
N GLY A 40 -12.82 6.47 -13.72
CA GLY A 40 -13.94 6.71 -12.81
C GLY A 40 -13.92 5.87 -11.51
N LEU A 41 -12.88 5.07 -11.27
CA LEU A 41 -12.70 4.31 -10.03
C LEU A 41 -11.97 5.15 -8.97
N SER A 42 -12.29 4.98 -7.69
CA SER A 42 -11.55 5.60 -6.59
C SER A 42 -10.80 4.53 -5.80
N MET A 43 -9.47 4.63 -5.73
CA MET A 43 -8.68 3.75 -4.87
C MET A 43 -8.91 4.10 -3.40
N LYS A 44 -9.44 3.14 -2.62
CA LYS A 44 -9.57 3.28 -1.17
C LYS A 44 -8.55 2.41 -0.44
N GLN A 45 -7.89 3.00 0.54
CA GLN A 45 -6.97 2.29 1.41
C GLN A 45 -7.73 1.28 2.29
N VAL A 46 -7.23 0.05 2.33
CA VAL A 46 -7.73 -1.01 3.21
C VAL A 46 -6.63 -1.39 4.20
N VAL A 47 -7.02 -1.66 5.45
CA VAL A 47 -6.08 -2.10 6.49
C VAL A 47 -5.40 -3.40 6.06
N GLY A 48 -4.07 -3.46 6.18
CA GLY A 48 -3.31 -4.67 5.84
C GLY A 48 -2.85 -4.77 4.38
N HIS A 49 -3.16 -3.81 3.48
CA HIS A 49 -2.79 -3.92 2.06
C HIS A 49 -1.37 -3.40 1.76
N PHE A 50 -1.06 -2.14 2.11
CA PHE A 50 0.29 -1.57 1.91
C PHE A 50 1.20 -1.76 3.13
N ASN A 51 0.61 -2.01 4.29
CA ASN A 51 1.29 -2.46 5.51
C ASN A 51 0.66 -3.80 5.91
N PRO A 52 1.21 -4.94 5.46
CA PRO A 52 0.63 -6.26 5.71
C PRO A 52 0.43 -6.49 7.21
N LEU A 53 -0.83 -6.70 7.61
CA LEU A 53 -1.10 -7.22 8.94
C LEU A 53 -0.82 -8.72 8.95
N PRO A 54 -0.37 -9.27 10.09
CA PRO A 54 -0.13 -10.71 10.22
C PRO A 54 -1.41 -11.55 10.06
N ASP A 55 -2.60 -10.93 10.12
CA ASP A 55 -3.90 -11.61 9.99
C ASP A 55 -4.25 -12.04 8.56
N LYS A 56 -3.50 -11.57 7.54
CA LYS A 56 -3.66 -11.89 6.12
C LYS A 56 -5.09 -11.71 5.59
N ASN A 57 -5.91 -10.85 6.20
CA ASN A 57 -7.33 -10.67 5.80
C ASN A 57 -7.56 -9.46 4.89
N CYS A 58 -6.53 -8.85 4.30
CA CYS A 58 -6.66 -7.65 3.47
C CYS A 58 -7.62 -7.84 2.28
N GLY A 59 -7.62 -9.03 1.65
CA GLY A 59 -8.56 -9.36 0.58
C GLY A 59 -10.03 -9.35 1.02
N PHE A 60 -10.34 -9.95 2.18
CA PHE A 60 -11.70 -9.93 2.74
C PHE A 60 -12.12 -8.53 3.19
N ARG A 61 -11.19 -7.73 3.72
CA ARG A 61 -11.44 -6.33 4.09
C ARG A 61 -11.74 -5.47 2.87
N ALA A 62 -11.01 -5.67 1.77
CA ALA A 62 -11.26 -4.98 0.50
C ALA A 62 -12.61 -5.37 -0.09
N LEU A 63 -12.96 -6.66 -0.06
CA LEU A 63 -14.26 -7.13 -0.52
C LEU A 63 -15.40 -6.60 0.36
N ALA A 64 -15.24 -6.55 1.68
CA ALA A 64 -16.23 -5.96 2.58
C ALA A 64 -16.42 -4.47 2.31
N LEU A 65 -15.32 -3.73 2.11
CA LEU A 65 -15.39 -2.31 1.75
C LEU A 65 -16.13 -2.09 0.43
N ALA A 66 -15.90 -2.94 -0.58
CA ALA A 66 -16.56 -2.84 -1.87
C ALA A 66 -18.07 -3.14 -1.82
N ILE A 67 -18.48 -4.11 -0.99
CA ILE A 67 -19.90 -4.53 -0.90
C ILE A 67 -20.70 -3.64 0.06
N THR A 68 -20.15 -3.33 1.24
CA THR A 68 -20.91 -2.72 2.33
C THR A 68 -20.43 -1.33 2.71
N GLY A 69 -19.32 -0.87 2.13
CA GLY A 69 -18.67 0.38 2.53
C GLY A 69 -17.96 0.29 3.89
N ASN A 70 -17.95 -0.87 4.56
CA ASN A 70 -17.33 -1.05 5.87
C ASN A 70 -16.41 -2.27 5.91
N GLN A 71 -15.10 -2.03 5.93
CA GLN A 71 -14.06 -3.08 6.00
C GLN A 71 -14.08 -3.90 7.30
N GLU A 72 -14.68 -3.42 8.39
CA GLU A 72 -14.75 -4.14 9.67
C GLU A 72 -15.68 -5.35 9.59
N GLN A 73 -16.60 -5.37 8.63
CA GLN A 73 -17.52 -6.49 8.40
C GLN A 73 -16.86 -7.70 7.71
N TYR A 74 -15.55 -7.67 7.47
CA TYR A 74 -14.83 -8.75 6.79
C TYR A 74 -15.00 -10.13 7.45
N LYS A 75 -15.16 -10.20 8.79
CA LYS A 75 -15.37 -11.47 9.50
C LYS A 75 -16.69 -12.13 9.11
N LEU A 76 -17.78 -11.35 9.09
CA LEU A 76 -19.10 -11.82 8.69
C LEU A 76 -19.08 -12.25 7.22
N LEU A 77 -18.44 -11.45 6.36
CA LEU A 77 -18.29 -11.77 4.94
C LEU A 77 -17.51 -13.08 4.73
N LYS A 78 -16.37 -13.26 5.42
CA LYS A 78 -15.57 -14.47 5.37
C LYS A 78 -16.38 -15.71 5.78
N ALA A 79 -17.14 -15.62 6.87
CA ALA A 79 -18.02 -16.71 7.32
C ALA A 79 -19.08 -17.07 6.25
N LYS A 80 -19.70 -16.08 5.63
CA LYS A 80 -20.68 -16.30 4.55
C LYS A 80 -20.06 -16.94 3.31
N VAL A 81 -18.88 -16.48 2.89
CA VAL A 81 -18.14 -17.07 1.75
C VAL A 81 -17.82 -18.54 2.02
N ILE A 82 -17.29 -18.86 3.21
CA ILE A 82 -17.01 -20.25 3.62
C ILE A 82 -18.28 -21.09 3.60
N ALA A 83 -19.39 -20.59 4.15
CA ALA A 83 -20.67 -21.31 4.14
C ALA A 83 -21.18 -21.60 2.72
N ILE A 84 -21.02 -20.66 1.78
CA ILE A 84 -21.39 -20.84 0.37
C ILE A 84 -20.49 -21.88 -0.31
N LEU A 85 -19.17 -21.82 -0.09
CA LEU A 85 -18.22 -22.77 -0.66
C LEU A 85 -18.49 -24.20 -0.17
N ASN A 86 -18.71 -24.36 1.14
CA ASN A 86 -19.04 -25.64 1.75
C ASN A 86 -20.36 -26.20 1.19
N LYS A 87 -21.39 -25.35 1.02
CA LYS A 87 -22.67 -25.77 0.42
C LYS A 87 -22.51 -26.26 -1.03
N LYS A 88 -21.58 -25.67 -1.78
CA LYS A 88 -21.33 -26.03 -3.18
C LYS A 88 -20.34 -27.19 -3.35
N ASN A 89 -19.82 -27.77 -2.26
CA ASN A 89 -18.79 -28.81 -2.28
C ASN A 89 -17.51 -28.38 -3.06
N VAL A 90 -17.28 -27.07 -3.17
CA VAL A 90 -16.10 -26.52 -3.87
C VAL A 90 -14.99 -26.37 -2.83
N PHE A 91 -14.16 -27.40 -2.70
CA PHE A 91 -12.98 -27.36 -1.84
C PHE A 91 -11.90 -26.49 -2.50
N TYR A 92 -11.75 -25.24 -2.04
CA TYR A 92 -10.50 -24.52 -2.15
C TYR A 92 -9.83 -24.53 -0.79
N LEU A 93 -8.70 -25.24 -0.68
CA LEU A 93 -7.79 -25.16 0.46
C LEU A 93 -7.43 -23.69 0.70
N VAL A 94 -7.78 -23.18 1.88
CA VAL A 94 -7.39 -21.85 2.40
C VAL A 94 -6.05 -21.96 3.11
#